data_AF-A0A973QHW8-F1
#
_entry.id   AF-A0A973QHW8-F1
#
_cell.length_a   1.000
_cell.length_b   1.000
_cell.length_c   1.000
_cell.angle_alpha   90.00
_cell.angle_beta   90.00
_cell.angle_gamma   90.00
#
_symmetry.space_group_name_H-M   'P 1'
#
loop_
_entity.id
_entity.type
_entity.pdbx_description
1 polymer ?
#
loop_
_entity_poly.entity_id
_entity_poly.type
_entity_poly.pdbx_seq_one_letter_code
_entity_poly.pdbx_strand_id
1 'polypeptide(L)'
;PDQEHFLGVEQTRELFKKAFAGGNRRKWRLNHSPLFLDFLEGKVDFPCTAWAIPNYSLFGWQRPCYLMSDGYVPTYRELIEETDWDKYGRGKDPRCANCMAHCGYEPTAVLATMGSLKESLRAMRETVSGNRE
;
A
#
# COMPACT_ATOMS: atom_id res chain seq x y z
N PRO A 1 8.18 -8.91 6.04
CA PRO A 1 8.74 -8.83 4.68
C PRO A 1 10.26 -8.93 4.76
N ASP A 2 10.89 -9.47 3.73
CA ASP A 2 12.34 -9.53 3.60
C ASP A 2 12.93 -8.09 3.66
N GLN A 3 14.01 -7.89 4.42
CA GLN A 3 14.65 -6.57 4.58
C GLN A 3 15.97 -6.47 3.81
N GLU A 4 16.49 -7.58 3.31
CA GLU A 4 17.74 -7.64 2.56
C GLU A 4 17.51 -7.43 1.06
N HIS A 5 16.39 -7.95 0.54
CA HIS A 5 16.09 -7.90 -0.89
C HIS A 5 15.18 -6.73 -1.29
N PHE A 6 14.41 -6.18 -0.36
CA PHE A 6 13.57 -5.00 -0.63
C PHE A 6 14.33 -3.72 -0.34
N LEU A 7 14.17 -2.73 -1.22
CA LEU A 7 14.74 -1.40 -1.04
C LEU A 7 14.26 -0.78 0.27
N GLY A 8 15.15 -0.04 0.94
CA GLY A 8 14.78 0.81 2.06
C GLY A 8 13.75 1.88 1.66
N VAL A 9 13.05 2.43 2.65
CA VAL A 9 12.01 3.45 2.41
C VAL A 9 12.57 4.65 1.65
N GLU A 10 13.71 5.19 2.07
CA GLU A 10 14.31 6.35 1.39
C GLU A 10 14.82 6.02 -0.02
N GLN A 11 15.37 4.82 -0.22
CA GLN A 11 15.79 4.36 -1.55
C GLN A 11 14.59 4.22 -2.49
N THR A 12 13.47 3.70 -2.00
CA THR A 12 12.20 3.60 -2.74
C THR A 12 11.68 5.00 -3.09
N ARG A 13 11.70 5.93 -2.13
CA ARG A 13 11.29 7.33 -2.36
C ARG A 13 12.12 8.03 -3.40
N GLU A 14 13.44 7.87 -3.35
CA GLU A 14 14.34 8.43 -4.35
C GLU A 14 14.10 7.82 -5.75
N LEU A 15 13.88 6.51 -5.82
CA LEU A 15 13.57 5.81 -7.06
C LEU A 15 12.30 6.39 -7.69
N PHE A 16 11.20 6.51 -6.94
CA PHE A 16 9.95 7.01 -7.48
C PHE A 16 9.99 8.51 -7.81
N LYS A 17 10.70 9.34 -7.03
CA LYS A 17 10.97 10.75 -7.40
C LYS A 17 11.65 10.85 -8.76
N LYS A 18 12.68 10.01 -9.02
CA LYS A 18 13.38 9.98 -10.31
C LYS A 18 12.48 9.46 -11.43
N ALA A 19 11.74 8.38 -11.18
CA ALA A 19 10.83 7.79 -12.17
C ALA A 19 9.72 8.78 -12.60
N PHE A 20 9.21 9.57 -11.67
CA PHE A 20 8.10 10.50 -11.89
C PHE A 20 8.54 11.90 -12.35
N ALA A 21 9.85 12.17 -12.38
CA ALA A 21 10.42 13.43 -12.86
C ALA A 21 10.12 13.67 -14.36
N GLY A 22 10.39 14.90 -14.84
CA GLY A 22 10.26 15.24 -16.26
C GLY A 22 8.83 15.16 -16.82
N GLY A 23 7.81 15.20 -15.97
CA GLY A 23 6.40 15.05 -16.38
C GLY A 23 5.94 13.60 -16.54
N ASN A 24 6.81 12.61 -16.30
CA ASN A 24 6.47 11.19 -16.40
C ASN A 24 5.35 10.79 -15.45
N ARG A 25 5.22 11.47 -14.29
CA ARG A 25 4.10 11.24 -13.36
C ARG A 25 2.74 11.35 -14.02
N ARG A 26 2.54 12.35 -14.90
CA ARG A 26 1.25 12.57 -15.58
C ARG A 26 0.93 11.47 -16.59
N LYS A 27 1.96 10.81 -17.11
CA LYS A 27 1.85 9.69 -18.05
C LYS A 27 1.69 8.34 -17.35
N TRP A 28 1.74 8.32 -16.01
CA TRP A 28 1.59 7.09 -15.23
C TRP A 28 0.11 6.66 -15.21
N ARG A 29 -0.26 5.76 -16.12
CA ARG A 29 -1.64 5.27 -16.29
C ARG A 29 -1.92 3.95 -15.55
N LEU A 30 -1.02 3.52 -14.66
CA LEU A 30 -1.17 2.26 -13.93
C LEU A 30 -2.10 2.45 -12.73
N ASN A 31 -2.87 1.41 -12.41
CA ASN A 31 -3.99 1.31 -11.44
C ASN A 31 -3.67 1.69 -9.97
N HIS A 32 -3.16 2.89 -9.75
CA HIS A 32 -2.74 3.40 -8.45
C HIS A 32 -3.45 4.73 -8.16
N SER A 33 -3.90 4.92 -6.93
CA SER A 33 -4.45 6.21 -6.50
C SER A 33 -3.37 7.29 -6.46
N PRO A 34 -3.73 8.57 -6.68
CA PRO A 34 -2.79 9.68 -6.57
C PRO A 34 -2.08 9.77 -5.21
N LEU A 35 -2.80 9.44 -4.13
CA LEU A 35 -2.24 9.44 -2.78
C LEU A 35 -1.24 8.30 -2.57
N PHE A 36 -1.44 7.13 -3.18
CA PHE A 36 -0.42 6.08 -3.13
C PHE A 36 0.84 6.48 -3.89
N LEU A 37 0.70 7.16 -5.03
CA LEU A 37 1.86 7.72 -5.76
C LEU A 37 2.57 8.81 -4.94
N ASP A 38 1.83 9.65 -4.22
CA ASP A 38 2.42 10.62 -3.28
C ASP A 38 3.17 9.93 -2.15
N PHE A 39 2.65 8.80 -1.63
CA PHE A 39 3.30 7.99 -0.62
C PHE A 39 4.63 7.41 -1.13
N LEU A 40 4.63 6.87 -2.35
CA LEU A 40 5.83 6.34 -2.99
C LEU A 40 6.89 7.43 -3.20
N GLU A 41 6.52 8.68 -3.49
CA GLU A 41 7.46 9.80 -3.57
C GLU A 41 7.83 10.41 -2.21
N GLY A 42 7.24 9.93 -1.11
CA GLY A 42 7.46 10.46 0.24
C GLY A 42 6.86 11.85 0.47
N LYS A 43 5.84 12.24 -0.31
CA LYS A 43 5.07 13.49 -0.11
C LYS A 43 4.06 13.37 1.02
N VAL A 44 3.59 12.15 1.27
CA VAL A 44 2.71 11.78 2.39
C VAL A 44 3.24 10.48 2.99
N ASP A 45 2.92 10.26 4.26
CA ASP A 45 3.22 9.01 4.93
C ASP A 45 1.92 8.37 5.43
N PHE A 46 1.80 7.06 5.30
CA PHE A 46 0.60 6.32 5.66
C PHE A 46 0.92 5.17 6.63
N PRO A 47 -0.03 4.79 7.50
CA PRO A 47 0.00 3.50 8.16
C PRO A 47 -0.34 2.37 7.18
N CYS A 48 0.16 1.18 7.46
CA CYS A 48 -0.19 -0.02 6.71
C CYS A 48 -1.59 -0.51 7.15
N THR A 49 -2.48 -0.75 6.20
CA THR A 49 -3.75 -1.46 6.44
C THR A 49 -3.54 -2.95 6.12
N ALA A 50 -2.85 -3.66 7.01
CA ALA A 50 -2.35 -5.02 6.76
C ALA A 50 -3.45 -6.05 6.45
N TRP A 51 -4.69 -5.81 6.89
CA TRP A 51 -5.85 -6.67 6.70
C TRP A 51 -6.63 -6.41 5.40
N ALA A 52 -6.34 -5.32 4.69
CA ALA A 52 -7.20 -4.86 3.60
C ALA A 52 -7.21 -5.77 2.36
N ILE A 53 -6.09 -6.44 2.08
CA ILE A 53 -5.99 -7.39 0.97
C ILE A 53 -5.57 -8.76 1.53
N PRO A 54 -6.54 -9.58 1.97
CA PRO A 54 -6.27 -10.92 2.47
C PRO A 54 -5.89 -11.88 1.32
N ASN A 55 -5.15 -12.94 1.65
CA ASN A 55 -4.78 -13.99 0.71
C ASN A 55 -5.37 -15.33 1.16
N TYR A 56 -6.06 -16.03 0.25
CA TYR A 56 -6.55 -17.38 0.44
C TYR A 56 -5.82 -18.35 -0.51
N SER A 57 -5.35 -19.45 0.04
CA SER A 57 -4.61 -20.49 -0.68
C SER A 57 -5.12 -21.88 -0.33
N LEU A 58 -4.49 -22.93 -0.86
CA LEU A 58 -4.76 -24.33 -0.48
C LEU A 58 -4.57 -24.58 1.03
N PHE A 59 -3.78 -23.75 1.72
CA PHE A 59 -3.54 -23.84 3.16
C PHE A 59 -4.57 -23.07 4.00
N GLY A 60 -5.48 -22.32 3.36
CA GLY A 60 -6.46 -21.45 4.01
C GLY A 60 -6.14 -19.97 3.86
N TRP A 61 -6.74 -19.15 4.72
CA TRP A 61 -6.52 -17.70 4.83
C TRP A 61 -5.20 -17.41 5.53
N GLN A 62 -4.27 -16.77 4.82
CA GLN A 62 -2.92 -16.49 5.33
C GLN A 62 -2.91 -15.35 6.36
N ARG A 63 -2.21 -15.54 7.47
CA ARG A 63 -2.00 -14.55 8.54
C ARG A 63 -0.55 -14.05 8.57
N PRO A 64 -0.29 -12.85 9.11
CA PRO A 64 -1.24 -11.74 9.22
C PRO A 64 -1.58 -11.15 7.85
N CYS A 65 -0.58 -10.93 7.00
CA CYS A 65 -0.74 -10.41 5.65
C CYS A 65 -0.02 -11.30 4.64
N TYR A 66 -0.32 -11.14 3.36
CA TYR A 66 0.18 -12.06 2.34
C TYR A 66 1.71 -12.13 2.20
N LEU A 67 2.46 -11.17 2.77
CA LEU A 67 3.94 -11.15 2.74
C LEU A 67 4.62 -11.80 3.96
N MET A 68 3.88 -12.09 5.03
CA MET A 68 4.47 -12.54 6.30
C MET A 68 4.32 -14.05 6.51
N SER A 69 3.17 -14.61 6.12
CA SER A 69 2.94 -16.07 6.13
C SER A 69 3.22 -16.74 7.49
N ASP A 70 2.87 -16.06 8.58
CA ASP A 70 3.08 -16.56 9.95
C ASP A 70 2.15 -17.75 10.29
N GLY A 71 1.14 -18.00 9.46
CA GLY A 71 0.24 -19.15 9.58
C GLY A 71 -0.98 -19.04 8.67
N TYR A 72 -1.90 -19.98 8.79
CA TYR A 72 -3.15 -20.01 8.04
C TYR A 72 -4.34 -20.35 8.93
N VAL A 73 -5.52 -19.87 8.57
CA VAL A 73 -6.81 -20.21 9.22
C VAL A 73 -7.86 -20.65 8.21
N PRO A 74 -8.76 -21.56 8.57
CA PRO A 74 -9.79 -22.08 7.68
C PRO A 74 -10.82 -21.03 7.27
N THR A 75 -11.11 -20.03 8.11
CA THR A 75 -12.18 -19.06 7.85
C THR A 75 -11.68 -17.62 7.80
N TYR A 76 -12.34 -16.80 6.98
CA TYR A 76 -12.05 -15.37 6.89
C TYR A 76 -12.35 -14.66 8.22
N ARG A 77 -13.39 -15.10 8.93
CA ARG A 77 -13.76 -14.57 10.24
C ARG A 77 -12.61 -14.76 11.24
N GLU A 78 -12.06 -15.96 11.33
CA GLU A 78 -10.88 -16.21 12.17
C GLU A 78 -9.72 -15.31 11.78
N LEU A 79 -9.43 -15.16 10.47
CA LEU A 79 -8.36 -14.25 10.00
C LEU A 79 -8.56 -12.84 10.55
N ILE A 80 -9.76 -12.29 10.46
CA ILE A 80 -10.02 -10.92 10.88
C ILE A 80 -10.06 -10.77 12.40
N GLU A 81 -10.73 -11.66 13.11
CA GLU A 81 -11.02 -11.50 14.55
C GLU A 81 -9.87 -11.94 15.46
N GLU A 82 -9.12 -12.98 15.09
CA GLU A 82 -8.06 -13.53 15.95
C GLU A 82 -6.66 -13.00 15.59
N THR A 83 -6.51 -12.23 14.49
CA THR A 83 -5.19 -11.68 14.11
C THR A 83 -5.03 -10.36 14.83
N ASP A 84 -3.96 -10.23 15.62
CA ASP A 84 -3.61 -8.97 16.27
C ASP A 84 -3.02 -7.99 15.25
N TRP A 85 -3.89 -7.34 14.48
CA TRP A 85 -3.51 -6.42 13.40
C TRP A 85 -2.69 -5.23 13.89
N ASP A 86 -2.85 -4.85 15.16
CA ASP A 86 -2.15 -3.71 15.73
C ASP A 86 -0.66 -3.93 15.92
N LYS A 87 -0.20 -5.19 15.88
CA LYS A 87 1.23 -5.53 15.90
C LYS A 87 1.92 -5.31 14.56
N TYR A 88 1.18 -5.14 13.46
CA TYR A 88 1.76 -5.14 12.11
C TYR A 88 1.77 -3.76 11.46
N GLY A 89 2.75 -3.56 10.58
CA GLY A 89 3.00 -2.29 9.90
C GLY A 89 4.33 -1.67 10.30
N ARG A 90 4.76 -0.69 9.51
CA ARG A 90 6.02 0.03 9.74
C ARG A 90 5.97 0.74 11.10
N GLY A 91 7.05 0.60 11.87
CA GLY A 91 7.14 1.10 13.25
C GLY A 91 6.52 0.19 14.32
N LYS A 92 5.86 -0.90 13.92
CA LYS A 92 5.22 -1.87 14.84
C LYS A 92 5.89 -3.24 14.83
N ASP A 93 6.13 -3.80 13.63
CA ASP A 93 6.88 -5.05 13.45
C ASP A 93 8.19 -4.75 12.69
N PRO A 94 9.38 -5.19 13.17
CA PRO A 94 10.66 -4.95 12.49
C PRO A 94 10.70 -5.53 11.07
N ARG A 95 9.97 -6.61 10.79
CA ARG A 95 9.85 -7.21 9.46
C ARG A 95 9.07 -6.30 8.49
N CYS A 96 8.39 -5.28 8.99
CA CYS A 96 7.67 -4.29 8.19
C CYS A 96 8.45 -2.98 7.98
N ALA A 97 9.69 -2.86 8.48
CA ALA A 97 10.43 -1.59 8.50
C ALA A 97 10.57 -0.93 7.12
N ASN A 98 10.91 -1.72 6.09
CA ASN A 98 11.03 -1.25 4.71
C ASN A 98 9.76 -1.48 3.85
N CYS A 99 8.67 -1.95 4.45
CA CYS A 99 7.48 -2.30 3.68
C CYS A 99 6.81 -1.04 3.10
N MET A 100 6.72 -0.98 1.77
CA MET A 100 5.92 -0.01 1.00
C MET A 100 5.00 -0.73 0.00
N ALA A 101 4.63 -1.99 0.31
CA ALA A 101 3.89 -2.85 -0.60
C ALA A 101 2.48 -2.33 -0.86
N HIS A 102 2.12 -2.27 -2.15
CA HIS A 102 0.81 -1.82 -2.63
C HIS A 102 -0.37 -2.33 -1.79
N CYS A 103 -0.36 -3.61 -1.44
CA CYS A 103 -1.46 -4.26 -0.76
C CYS A 103 -1.84 -3.73 0.62
N GLY A 104 -0.90 -3.10 1.32
CA GLY A 104 -1.15 -2.50 2.62
C GLY A 104 -1.40 -1.00 2.53
N TYR A 105 -0.80 -0.33 1.55
CA TYR A 105 -0.76 1.13 1.48
C TYR A 105 -1.69 1.73 0.43
N GLU A 106 -1.98 1.03 -0.67
CA GLU A 106 -3.03 1.46 -1.61
C GLU A 106 -4.40 1.49 -0.94
N PRO A 107 -4.84 0.48 -0.16
CA PRO A 107 -6.10 0.57 0.56
C PRO A 107 -6.14 1.75 1.54
N THR A 108 -5.03 2.01 2.26
CA THR A 108 -4.92 3.21 3.11
C THR A 108 -5.08 4.49 2.29
N ALA A 109 -4.43 4.58 1.13
CA ALA A 109 -4.51 5.73 0.24
C ALA A 109 -5.92 5.92 -0.34
N VAL A 110 -6.62 4.84 -0.69
CA VAL A 110 -8.01 4.87 -1.15
C VAL A 110 -8.94 5.35 -0.04
N LEU A 111 -8.80 4.80 1.18
CA LEU A 111 -9.59 5.25 2.35
C LEU A 111 -9.34 6.73 2.66
N ALA A 112 -8.09 7.18 2.60
CA ALA A 112 -7.73 8.59 2.77
C ALA A 112 -8.32 9.48 1.66
N THR A 113 -8.34 8.99 0.42
CA THR A 113 -8.95 9.68 -0.73
C THR A 113 -10.46 9.85 -0.51
N MET A 114 -11.15 8.77 -0.12
CA MET A 114 -12.60 8.76 0.09
C MET A 114 -13.02 9.57 1.33
N GLY A 115 -12.16 9.64 2.35
CA GLY A 115 -12.39 10.42 3.56
C GLY A 115 -12.17 11.93 3.39
N SER A 116 -11.68 12.39 2.24
CA SER A 116 -11.36 13.80 1.97
C SER A 116 -11.97 14.28 0.67
N LEU A 117 -12.89 15.24 0.74
CA LEU A 117 -13.51 15.85 -0.45
C LEU A 117 -12.46 16.44 -1.41
N LYS A 118 -11.41 17.06 -0.85
CA LYS A 118 -10.31 17.63 -1.63
C LYS A 118 -9.57 16.55 -2.41
N GLU A 119 -9.19 15.46 -1.75
CA GLU A 119 -8.42 14.39 -2.40
C GLU A 119 -9.30 13.57 -3.35
N SER A 120 -10.59 13.41 -3.04
CA SER A 120 -11.58 12.82 -3.97
C SER A 120 -11.70 13.63 -5.27
N LEU A 121 -11.83 14.96 -5.18
CA LEU A 121 -11.87 15.83 -6.37
C LEU A 121 -10.55 15.79 -7.16
N ARG A 122 -9.42 15.76 -6.45
CA ARG A 122 -8.10 15.59 -7.09
C ARG A 122 -8.00 14.27 -7.84
N ALA A 123 -8.41 13.17 -7.21
CA ALA A 123 -8.40 11.85 -7.83
C ALA A 123 -9.26 11.81 -9.10
N MET A 124 -10.49 12.33 -9.03
CA MET A 124 -11.35 12.45 -10.21
C MET A 124 -10.69 13.26 -11.33
N ARG A 125 -10.09 14.42 -11.00
CA ARG A 125 -9.41 15.27 -11.99
C ARG A 125 -8.24 14.55 -12.65
N GLU A 126 -7.42 13.85 -11.87
CA GLU A 126 -6.24 13.13 -12.39
C GLU A 126 -6.65 11.95 -13.27
N THR A 127 -7.69 11.18 -12.88
CA THR A 127 -8.25 10.10 -13.72
C THR A 127 -8.82 10.61 -15.04
N VAL A 128 -9.54 11.73 -15.03
CA VAL A 128 -10.12 12.32 -16.26
C VAL A 128 -9.04 12.93 -17.15
N SER A 129 -8.04 13.60 -16.56
CA SER A 129 -6.97 14.26 -17.32
C SER A 129 -5.98 13.25 -17.91
N GLY A 130 -5.67 12.15 -17.20
CA GLY A 130 -4.79 11.07 -17.68
C GLY A 130 -5.40 10.19 -18.78
N ASN A 131 -6.68 10.39 -19.13
CA ASN A 131 -7.35 9.77 -20.27
C ASN A 131 -7.42 10.68 -21.52
N ARG A 132 -6.90 11.91 -21.45
CA ARG A 132 -7.01 12.93 -22.51
C ARG A 132 -5.74 13.16 -23.33
N GLU A 133 -4.70 12.33 -23.18
CA GLU A 133 -3.49 12.33 -24.03
C GLU A 133 -3.30 10.96 -24.71
#